data_AF-A0A261XT41-F1
#
_entry.id   AF-A0A261XT41-F1
#
_cell.length_a   1.000
_cell.length_b   1.000
_cell.length_c   1.000
_cell.angle_alpha   90.00
_cell.angle_beta   90.00
_cell.angle_gamma   90.00
#
_symmetry.space_group_name_H-M   'P 1'
#
loop_
_entity.id
_entity.type
_entity.pdbx_description
1 polymer ?
#
loop_
_entity_poly.entity_id
_entity_poly.type
_entity_poly.pdbx_seq_one_letter_code
_entity_poly.pdbx_strand_id
1 'polypeptide(L)'
;QHCADIPAHARLFAPSVQLLYQLDVVDEDAVLSWYHGQKSQSLGIVPSSIREKAEKFVTWLEEAEEEEEEEEDEDEDEDEED
;
A
#
# COMPACT_ATOMS: atom_id res chain seq x y z
N GLN A 1 10.25 -11.40 -11.52
CA GLN A 1 11.33 -11.93 -10.65
C GLN A 1 12.60 -11.10 -10.71
N HIS A 2 12.91 -10.39 -11.81
CA HIS A 2 14.15 -9.62 -11.97
C HIS A 2 14.56 -8.67 -10.81
N CYS A 3 13.62 -7.97 -10.17
CA CYS A 3 13.93 -7.11 -9.01
C CYS A 3 14.15 -7.91 -7.70
N ALA A 4 13.54 -9.09 -7.58
CA ALA A 4 13.69 -10.00 -6.44
C ALA A 4 14.95 -10.88 -6.55
N ASP A 5 15.51 -11.05 -7.75
CA ASP A 5 16.68 -11.91 -7.96
C ASP A 5 18.01 -11.13 -7.85
N ILE A 6 17.97 -9.79 -7.95
CA ILE A 6 19.16 -8.93 -7.99
C ILE A 6 19.14 -7.96 -6.79
N PRO A 7 20.06 -8.08 -5.82
CA PRO A 7 20.07 -7.26 -4.60
C PRO A 7 20.11 -5.74 -4.83
N ALA A 8 20.75 -5.30 -5.93
CA ALA A 8 20.79 -3.89 -6.30
C ALA A 8 19.41 -3.37 -6.71
N HIS A 9 18.63 -4.17 -7.44
CA HIS A 9 17.29 -3.81 -7.91
C HIS A 9 16.27 -3.89 -6.77
N ALA A 10 16.43 -4.83 -5.84
CA ALA A 10 15.60 -4.92 -4.63
C ALA A 10 15.62 -3.63 -3.80
N ARG A 11 16.72 -2.87 -3.83
CA ARG A 11 16.84 -1.58 -3.13
C ARG A 11 16.06 -0.46 -3.81
N LEU A 12 15.80 -0.57 -5.11
CA LEU A 12 15.11 0.45 -5.90
C LEU A 12 13.61 0.16 -6.01
N PHE A 13 13.19 -1.09 -5.78
CA PHE A 13 11.81 -1.51 -6.03
C PHE A 13 10.80 -0.71 -5.22
N ALA A 14 10.91 -0.69 -3.88
CA ALA A 14 9.93 0.01 -3.03
C ALA A 14 9.84 1.53 -3.34
N PRO A 15 10.95 2.28 -3.47
CA PRO A 15 10.90 3.66 -3.94
C PRO A 15 10.27 3.83 -5.34
N SER A 16 10.48 2.86 -6.23
CA SER A 16 9.88 2.90 -7.57
C SER A 16 8.37 2.71 -7.51
N VAL A 17 7.87 1.80 -6.68
CA VAL A 17 6.42 1.61 -6.49
C VAL A 17 5.79 2.89 -5.94
N GLN A 18 6.40 3.52 -4.93
CA GLN A 18 5.92 4.78 -4.38
C GLN A 18 5.91 5.90 -5.43
N LEU A 19 6.95 6.01 -6.27
CA LEU A 19 7.00 6.98 -7.36
C LEU A 19 5.91 6.70 -8.41
N LEU A 20 5.65 5.44 -8.75
CA LEU A 20 4.60 5.08 -9.71
C LEU A 20 3.21 5.42 -9.18
N TYR A 21 2.98 5.25 -7.89
CA TYR A 21 1.75 5.68 -7.21
C TYR A 21 1.58 7.20 -7.28
N GLN A 22 2.62 7.96 -6.91
CA GLN A 22 2.62 9.43 -6.98
C GLN A 22 2.45 10.01 -8.40
N LEU A 23 2.71 9.21 -9.43
CA LEU A 23 2.56 9.58 -10.84
C LEU A 23 1.23 9.09 -11.43
N ASP A 24 0.32 8.57 -10.61
CA ASP A 24 -0.97 8.00 -11.01
C ASP A 24 -0.83 6.88 -12.05
N VAL A 25 0.30 6.15 -12.03
CA VAL A 25 0.54 5.00 -12.93
C VAL A 25 -0.02 3.70 -12.34
N VAL A 26 0.00 3.59 -11.01
CA VAL A 26 -0.62 2.50 -10.25
C VAL A 26 -1.50 3.10 -9.17
N ASP A 27 -2.64 2.47 -8.93
CA ASP A 27 -3.55 2.81 -7.85
C ASP A 27 -3.20 2.05 -6.57
N GLU A 28 -3.88 2.42 -5.49
CA GLU A 28 -3.76 1.78 -4.19
C GLU A 28 -4.03 0.28 -4.26
N ASP A 29 -5.15 -0.11 -4.89
CA ASP A 29 -5.55 -1.50 -5.11
C ASP A 29 -4.42 -2.33 -5.73
N ALA A 30 -3.74 -1.82 -6.76
CA ALA A 30 -2.62 -2.52 -7.39
C ALA A 30 -1.43 -2.71 -6.44
N VAL A 31 -1.14 -1.71 -5.60
CA VAL A 31 -0.06 -1.77 -4.61
C VAL A 31 -0.39 -2.79 -3.51
N LEU A 32 -1.59 -2.71 -2.92
CA LEU A 32 -2.06 -3.61 -1.87
C LEU A 32 -2.17 -5.06 -2.37
N SER A 33 -2.74 -5.26 -3.56
CA SER A 33 -2.84 -6.58 -4.21
C SER A 33 -1.47 -7.21 -4.44
N TRP A 34 -0.47 -6.41 -4.85
CA TRP A 34 0.91 -6.90 -4.95
C TRP A 34 1.48 -7.25 -3.58
N TYR A 35 1.34 -6.38 -2.58
CA TYR A 35 1.96 -6.57 -1.26
C TYR A 35 1.40 -7.78 -0.51
N HIS A 36 0.10 -8.01 -0.58
CA HIS A 36 -0.59 -9.16 0.05
C HIS A 36 -0.55 -10.43 -0.82
N GLY A 37 -0.26 -10.28 -2.11
CA GLY A 37 -0.23 -11.38 -3.06
C GLY A 37 0.90 -12.40 -2.84
N GLN A 38 0.65 -13.65 -3.21
CA GLN A 38 1.59 -14.77 -3.03
C GLN A 38 2.99 -14.53 -3.62
N LYS A 39 3.12 -13.71 -4.68
CA LYS A 39 4.40 -13.40 -5.32
C LYS A 39 5.31 -12.51 -4.47
N SER A 40 4.76 -11.61 -3.66
CA SER A 40 5.56 -10.84 -2.69
C SER A 40 5.98 -11.73 -1.52
N GLN A 41 5.11 -12.67 -1.14
CA GLN A 41 5.29 -13.59 -0.01
C GLN A 41 6.22 -14.77 -0.33
N SER A 42 6.38 -15.13 -1.61
CA SER A 42 7.10 -16.34 -1.99
C SER A 42 8.62 -16.15 -2.03
N LEU A 43 9.28 -16.86 -1.09
CA LEU A 43 10.56 -17.57 -1.18
C LEU A 43 11.85 -16.73 -1.42
N GLY A 44 12.42 -16.24 -0.32
CA GLY A 44 13.83 -15.84 -0.24
C GLY A 44 14.07 -14.61 0.64
N ILE A 45 15.32 -14.39 1.04
CA ILE A 45 15.73 -13.21 1.83
C ILE A 45 15.45 -11.91 1.05
N VAL A 46 15.60 -11.93 -0.27
CA VAL A 46 15.45 -10.72 -1.11
C VAL A 46 13.99 -10.26 -1.22
N PRO A 47 12.99 -11.12 -1.54
CA PRO A 47 11.58 -10.78 -1.40
C PRO A 47 11.19 -10.22 -0.03
N SER A 48 11.68 -10.81 1.08
CA SER A 48 11.46 -10.29 2.45
C SER A 48 11.96 -8.86 2.57
N SER A 49 13.18 -8.60 2.11
CA SER A 49 13.79 -7.26 2.18
C SER A 49 13.10 -6.21 1.33
N ILE A 50 12.37 -6.62 0.27
CA ILE A 50 11.57 -5.70 -0.54
C ILE A 50 10.29 -5.34 0.19
N ARG A 51 9.62 -6.33 0.79
CA ARG A 51 8.39 -6.10 1.58
C ARG A 51 8.65 -5.26 2.81
N GLU A 52 9.68 -5.58 3.58
CA GLU A 52 10.09 -4.79 4.77
C GLU A 52 10.33 -3.31 4.43
N LYS A 53 10.79 -3.01 3.21
CA LYS A 53 10.99 -1.62 2.77
C LYS A 53 9.71 -0.96 2.29
N ALA A 54 8.76 -1.73 1.77
CA ALA A 54 7.47 -1.25 1.30
C ALA A 54 6.46 -1.12 2.45
N GLU A 55 6.69 -1.79 3.59
CA GLU A 55 5.76 -1.89 4.71
C GLU A 55 5.23 -0.53 5.18
N LYS A 56 6.12 0.45 5.43
CA LYS A 56 5.68 1.80 5.83
C LYS A 56 4.79 2.51 4.81
N PHE A 57 5.03 2.26 3.52
CA PHE A 57 4.23 2.86 2.46
C PHE A 57 2.86 2.17 2.37
N VAL A 58 2.82 0.85 2.54
CA VAL A 58 1.58 0.08 2.54
C VAL A 58 0.71 0.43 3.75
N THR A 59 1.31 0.49 4.95
CA THR A 59 0.57 0.90 6.16
C THR A 59 -0.02 2.30 6.01
N TRP A 60 0.72 3.23 5.40
CA TRP A 60 0.18 4.57 5.14
C TRP A 60 -1.00 4.57 4.16
N LEU A 61 -1.01 3.69 3.15
CA LEU A 61 -2.16 3.54 2.25
C LEU A 61 -3.37 3.00 3.02
N GLU A 62 -3.18 1.90 3.77
CA GLU A 62 -4.24 1.25 4.55
C GLU A 62 -4.85 2.20 5.62
N GLU A 63 -4.03 3.02 6.30
CA GLU A 63 -4.50 3.99 7.29
C GLU A 63 -5.27 5.17 6.64
N ALA A 64 -4.95 5.55 5.40
CA ALA A 64 -5.60 6.67 4.73
C ALA A 64 -7.07 6.35 4.38
N GLU A 65 -7.37 5.09 4.05
CA GLU A 65 -8.75 4.63 3.80
C GLU A 65 -9.58 4.60 5.10
N GLU A 66 -8.99 4.13 6.22
CA GLU A 66 -9.66 4.09 7.53
C GLU A 66 -10.04 5.49 8.04
N GLU A 67 -9.20 6.52 7.81
CA GLU A 67 -9.52 7.91 8.19
C GLU A 67 -10.65 8.54 7.34
N GLU A 68 -10.82 8.13 6.07
CA GLU A 68 -11.87 8.66 5.19
C GLU A 68 -13.24 8.02 5.47
N GLU A 69 -13.29 6.74 5.88
CA GLU A 69 -14.54 6.06 6.23
C GLU A 69 -15.13 6.50 7.58
N GLU A 70 -14.30 6.95 8.54
CA GLU A 70 -14.77 7.41 9.86
C GLU A 70 -15.43 8.82 9.82
N GLU A 71 -15.23 9.62 8.77
CA GLU A 71 -15.84 10.96 8.64
C GLU A 71 -17.26 10.97 8.02
N GLU A 72 -17.82 9.82 7.61
CA GLU A 72 -19.14 9.76 6.96
C GLU A 72 -20.34 9.46 7.89
N ASP A 73 -20.14 9.30 9.21
CA ASP A 73 -21.18 8.77 10.14
C ASP A 73 -21.67 9.78 11.23
N GLU A 74 -21.47 11.10 11.08
CA GLU A 74 -21.84 12.11 12.12
C GLU A 74 -22.99 13.10 11.76
N ASP A 75 -23.76 12.90 10.69
CA ASP A 75 -24.79 13.88 10.23
C ASP A 75 -26.26 13.37 10.21
N GLU A 76 -26.67 12.48 11.12
CA GLU A 76 -28.09 12.14 11.33
C GLU A 76 -28.45 12.20 12.82
N ASP A 77 -28.92 13.35 13.33
CA ASP A 77 -29.92 13.48 14.43
C ASP A 77 -30.07 14.93 14.95
N GLU A 78 -30.52 15.88 14.11
CA GLU A 78 -31.12 17.14 14.59
C GLU A 78 -32.33 17.49 13.70
N ASP A 79 -33.51 16.91 13.97
CA ASP A 79 -34.80 17.50 13.56
C ASP A 79 -35.99 16.76 14.24
N GLU A 80 -36.24 17.01 15.53
CA GLU A 80 -37.59 16.94 16.11
C GLU A 80 -37.82 18.12 17.08
N GLU A 81 -38.15 19.29 16.54
CA GLU A 81 -38.90 20.35 17.25
C GLU A 81 -40.27 20.56 16.56
N ASP A 82 -41.36 20.04 17.15
CA ASP A 82 -42.63 20.73 17.53
C ASP A 82 -43.70 19.74 18.05
#